data_AF-A0A1I1E5R0-F1
#
_entry.id   AF-A0A1I1E5R0-F1
#
_cell.length_a   1.000
_cell.length_b   1.000
_cell.length_c   1.000
_cell.angle_alpha   90.00
_cell.angle_beta   90.00
_cell.angle_gamma   90.00
#
_symmetry.space_group_name_H-M   'P 1'
#
loop_
_entity.id
_entity.type
_entity.pdbx_description
1 polymer ?
#
loop_
_entity_poly.entity_id
_entity_poly.type
_entity_poly.pdbx_seq_one_letter_code
_entity_poly.pdbx_strand_id
1 'polypeptide(L)'
;MTILVFKNLENILNKNSYDVQKTVADLQKFIQKRTEYISLIKTTSDSLKKLNIKPHFHSDNTFEVGLLMPNELTNSKITNITKELNNWDKVFKTLKELTSGSVDDTEINFVNNGSLEFFIDNGPQIAICLAVTVERIIKVYKNIVEIRIAKEKLKDLGVSTGEQKDIERQEKDILEKGIDTIAADIIKEFSIKQLDSGRVNELRIAMKGHITYIAKCIDNGMVIEINPPEIPEPSEPKETDSDEKKNEVQKLKENYDKTLEQINIVQKSMDTVKTIGKTGVDIVKYLTEGENLND
;
A
#
# COMPACT_ATOMS: atom_id res chain seq x y z
N MET A 1 -6.55 -10.99 -15.32
CA MET A 1 -7.49 -12.03 -15.84
C MET A 1 -8.19 -11.57 -17.13
N THR A 2 -8.67 -10.33 -17.19
CA THR A 2 -9.35 -9.72 -18.37
C THR A 2 -8.54 -9.80 -19.67
N ILE A 3 -7.23 -9.51 -19.62
CA ILE A 3 -6.34 -9.55 -20.79
C ILE A 3 -6.23 -10.96 -21.41
N LEU A 4 -6.25 -12.01 -20.58
CA LEU A 4 -6.12 -13.40 -21.05
C LEU A 4 -7.42 -13.89 -21.72
N VAL A 5 -8.56 -13.42 -21.24
CA VAL A 5 -9.89 -13.73 -21.79
C VAL A 5 -10.04 -13.15 -23.20
N PHE A 6 -9.66 -11.88 -23.39
CA PHE A 6 -9.72 -11.23 -24.70
C PHE A 6 -8.80 -11.90 -25.72
N LYS A 7 -7.56 -12.24 -25.34
CA LYS A 7 -6.63 -12.98 -26.20
C LYS A 7 -7.19 -14.33 -26.67
N ASN A 8 -7.89 -15.05 -25.79
CA ASN A 8 -8.49 -16.34 -26.16
C ASN A 8 -9.66 -16.18 -27.15
N LEU A 9 -10.48 -15.14 -26.99
CA LEU A 9 -11.56 -14.84 -27.94
C LEU A 9 -11.01 -14.42 -29.30
N GLU A 10 -10.02 -13.52 -29.34
CA GLU A 10 -9.33 -13.13 -30.57
C GLU A 10 -8.71 -14.33 -31.27
N ASN A 11 -8.08 -15.24 -30.52
CA ASN A 11 -7.52 -16.47 -31.09
C ASN A 11 -8.59 -17.37 -31.72
N ILE A 12 -9.76 -17.53 -31.09
CA ILE A 12 -10.86 -18.32 -31.64
C ILE A 12 -11.38 -17.70 -32.94
N LEU A 13 -11.53 -16.37 -32.96
CA LEU A 13 -12.03 -15.62 -34.12
C LEU A 13 -11.02 -15.60 -35.28
N ASN A 14 -9.73 -15.42 -34.98
CA ASN A 14 -8.67 -15.32 -35.99
C ASN A 14 -8.28 -16.68 -36.57
N LYS A 15 -8.27 -17.75 -35.75
CA LYS A 15 -7.87 -19.10 -36.19
C LYS A 15 -8.88 -19.77 -37.11
N ASN A 16 -10.15 -19.38 -37.02
CA ASN A 16 -11.26 -20.00 -37.74
C ASN A 16 -11.97 -18.99 -38.67
N SER A 17 -11.29 -17.94 -39.12
CA SER A 17 -11.86 -16.81 -39.88
C SER A 17 -12.64 -17.19 -41.15
N TYR A 18 -12.43 -18.40 -41.69
CA TYR A 18 -13.14 -18.92 -42.87
C TYR A 18 -14.08 -20.09 -42.56
N ASP A 19 -14.14 -20.57 -41.31
CA ASP A 19 -15.00 -21.68 -40.88
C ASP A 19 -15.92 -21.23 -39.73
N VAL A 20 -17.10 -20.73 -40.13
CA VAL A 20 -18.10 -20.20 -39.20
C VAL A 20 -18.61 -21.28 -38.25
N GLN A 21 -18.81 -22.51 -38.72
CA GLN A 21 -19.33 -23.59 -37.89
C GLN A 21 -18.34 -23.97 -36.79
N LYS A 22 -17.06 -24.08 -37.14
CA LYS A 22 -16.00 -24.33 -36.17
C LYS A 22 -15.81 -23.17 -35.20
N THR A 23 -15.93 -21.93 -35.68
CA THR A 23 -15.90 -20.74 -34.81
C THR A 23 -17.02 -20.78 -33.77
N VAL A 24 -18.25 -21.10 -34.18
CA VAL A 24 -19.40 -21.24 -33.28
C VAL A 24 -19.16 -22.36 -32.26
N ALA A 25 -18.67 -23.52 -32.69
CA ALA A 25 -18.38 -24.64 -31.80
C ALA A 25 -17.30 -24.29 -30.77
N ASP A 26 -16.22 -23.62 -31.18
CA ASP A 26 -15.14 -23.20 -30.28
C ASP A 26 -15.61 -22.12 -29.30
N LEU A 27 -16.46 -21.18 -29.73
CA LEU A 27 -17.10 -20.19 -28.85
C LEU A 27 -18.03 -20.85 -27.83
N GLN A 28 -18.87 -21.81 -28.25
CA GLN A 28 -19.73 -22.56 -27.34
C GLN A 28 -18.91 -23.31 -26.29
N LYS A 29 -17.80 -23.96 -26.70
CA LYS A 29 -16.88 -24.65 -25.79
C LYS A 29 -16.22 -23.68 -24.82
N PHE A 30 -15.84 -22.48 -25.27
CA PHE A 30 -15.29 -21.44 -24.40
C PHE A 30 -16.32 -20.96 -23.37
N ILE A 31 -17.56 -20.68 -23.80
CA ILE A 31 -18.67 -20.29 -22.92
C ILE A 31 -18.94 -21.39 -21.89
N GLN A 32 -19.00 -22.65 -22.30
CA GLN A 32 -19.20 -23.78 -21.40
C GLN A 32 -18.13 -23.82 -20.31
N LYS A 33 -16.84 -23.77 -20.68
CA LYS A 33 -15.72 -23.76 -19.72
C LYS A 33 -15.81 -22.58 -18.75
N ARG A 34 -16.19 -21.40 -19.24
CA ARG A 34 -16.36 -20.20 -18.40
C ARG A 34 -17.50 -20.39 -17.40
N THR A 35 -18.62 -20.96 -17.84
CA THR A 35 -19.77 -21.26 -16.96
C THR A 35 -19.41 -22.29 -15.90
N GLU A 36 -18.72 -23.36 -16.27
CA GLU A 36 -18.21 -24.37 -15.33
C GLU A 36 -17.28 -23.75 -14.28
N TYR A 37 -16.34 -22.89 -14.70
CA TYR A 37 -15.44 -22.19 -13.79
C TYR A 37 -16.17 -21.23 -12.84
N ILE A 38 -17.12 -20.43 -13.35
CA ILE A 38 -17.94 -19.54 -12.51
C ILE A 38 -18.77 -20.35 -11.52
N SER A 39 -19.33 -21.49 -11.95
CA SER A 39 -20.06 -22.40 -11.06
C SER A 39 -19.16 -22.93 -9.95
N LEU A 40 -17.94 -23.35 -10.28
CA LEU A 40 -16.96 -23.79 -9.29
C LEU A 40 -16.65 -22.69 -8.27
N ILE A 41 -16.38 -21.46 -8.70
CA ILE A 41 -16.14 -20.33 -7.78
C ILE A 41 -17.34 -20.11 -6.85
N LYS A 42 -18.56 -20.10 -7.41
CA LYS A 42 -19.78 -19.92 -6.61
C LYS A 42 -19.95 -21.03 -5.58
N THR A 43 -19.82 -22.29 -5.99
CA THR A 43 -19.92 -23.44 -5.09
C THR A 43 -18.86 -23.40 -3.99
N THR A 44 -17.62 -23.01 -4.32
CA THR A 44 -16.55 -22.83 -3.32
C THR A 44 -16.90 -21.71 -2.35
N SER A 45 -17.32 -20.54 -2.84
CA SER A 45 -17.74 -19.41 -1.99
C SER A 45 -18.87 -19.78 -1.05
N ASP A 46 -19.90 -20.47 -1.56
CA ASP A 46 -21.03 -20.93 -0.76
C ASP A 46 -20.61 -21.98 0.27
N SER A 47 -19.66 -22.85 -0.07
CA SER A 47 -19.12 -23.85 0.85
C SER A 47 -18.32 -23.20 1.98
N LEU A 48 -17.49 -22.20 1.67
CA LEU A 48 -16.79 -21.40 2.69
C LEU A 48 -17.79 -20.70 3.63
N LYS A 49 -18.85 -20.09 3.08
CA LYS A 49 -19.92 -19.48 3.88
C LYS A 49 -20.64 -20.49 4.77
N LYS A 50 -20.92 -21.70 4.28
CA LYS A 50 -21.52 -22.81 5.08
C LYS A 50 -20.62 -23.29 6.21
N LEU A 51 -19.31 -23.24 6.01
CA LEU A 51 -18.31 -23.49 7.06
C LEU A 51 -18.17 -22.32 8.03
N ASN A 52 -19.00 -21.28 7.90
CA ASN A 52 -18.95 -20.05 8.68
C ASN A 52 -17.58 -19.34 8.55
N ILE A 53 -16.86 -19.57 7.44
CA ILE A 53 -15.69 -18.80 7.08
C ILE A 53 -16.21 -17.47 6.56
N LYS A 54 -16.05 -16.45 7.40
CA LYS A 54 -16.40 -15.08 7.04
C LYS A 54 -15.18 -14.44 6.41
N PRO A 55 -15.33 -13.74 5.29
CA PRO A 55 -14.28 -12.85 4.84
C PRO A 55 -14.03 -11.80 5.93
N HIS A 56 -12.76 -11.49 6.17
CA HIS A 56 -12.37 -10.33 6.95
C HIS A 56 -12.64 -9.11 6.07
N PHE A 57 -13.84 -8.55 6.18
CA PHE A 57 -14.19 -7.30 5.50
C PHE A 57 -14.51 -6.28 6.57
N HIS A 58 -13.85 -5.14 6.50
CA HIS A 58 -14.25 -3.98 7.27
C HIS A 58 -15.38 -3.26 6.51
N SER A 59 -16.52 -3.11 7.16
CA SER A 59 -17.79 -2.70 6.55
C SER A 59 -17.97 -1.19 6.39
N ASP A 60 -17.07 -0.33 6.86
CA ASP A 60 -17.47 1.04 7.21
C ASP A 60 -16.44 2.10 6.85
N ASN A 61 -16.02 2.15 5.58
CA ASN A 61 -15.12 3.21 5.06
C ASN A 61 -13.77 3.29 5.81
N THR A 62 -13.35 2.19 6.43
CA THR A 62 -12.07 2.08 7.11
C THR A 62 -11.03 1.49 6.17
N PHE A 63 -9.81 1.98 6.31
CA PHE A 63 -8.66 1.39 5.64
C PHE A 63 -7.99 0.46 6.61
N GLU A 64 -7.59 -0.69 6.08
CA GLU A 64 -6.87 -1.71 6.80
C GLU A 64 -5.38 -1.48 6.60
N VAL A 65 -4.65 -1.24 7.69
CA VAL A 65 -3.17 -1.16 7.64
C VAL A 65 -2.59 -2.44 8.18
N GLY A 66 -1.90 -3.21 7.35
CA GLY A 66 -1.15 -4.42 7.69
C GLY A 66 0.32 -4.11 7.97
N LEU A 67 0.84 -4.55 9.11
CA LEU A 67 2.27 -4.47 9.45
C LEU A 67 2.88 -5.88 9.45
N LEU A 68 3.64 -6.27 8.43
CA LEU A 68 4.23 -7.60 8.34
C LEU A 68 5.65 -7.56 8.88
N MET A 69 5.83 -8.03 10.12
CA MET A 69 7.13 -8.02 10.81
C MET A 69 7.94 -9.29 10.52
N PRO A 70 9.18 -9.17 10.01
CA PRO A 70 10.05 -10.33 9.82
C PRO A 70 10.54 -10.88 11.17
N ASN A 71 10.90 -12.16 11.18
CA ASN A 71 11.37 -12.85 12.39
C ASN A 71 12.68 -12.24 12.91
N GLU A 72 13.52 -11.71 12.04
CA GLU A 72 14.80 -11.08 12.37
C GLU A 72 14.60 -9.80 13.19
N LEU A 73 13.54 -9.03 12.89
CA LEU A 73 13.21 -7.81 13.61
C LEU A 73 12.74 -8.11 15.05
N THR A 74 11.93 -9.15 15.21
CA THR A 74 11.32 -9.50 16.51
C THR A 74 12.09 -10.57 17.29
N ASN A 75 13.01 -11.29 16.64
CA ASN A 75 13.65 -12.51 17.14
C ASN A 75 12.65 -13.53 17.71
N SER A 76 11.40 -13.50 17.23
CA SER A 76 10.28 -14.29 17.75
C SER A 76 10.06 -14.14 19.27
N LYS A 77 10.44 -12.99 19.86
CA LYS A 77 10.29 -12.70 21.29
C LYS A 77 9.11 -11.77 21.54
N ILE A 78 8.21 -12.17 22.43
CA ILE A 78 7.05 -11.36 22.87
C ILE A 78 7.46 -9.94 23.26
N THR A 79 8.55 -9.79 24.03
CA THR A 79 9.03 -8.46 24.47
C THR A 79 9.37 -7.52 23.31
N ASN A 80 9.89 -8.06 22.21
CA ASN A 80 10.23 -7.28 21.04
C ASN A 80 8.97 -6.92 20.25
N ILE A 81 8.04 -7.87 20.10
CA ILE A 81 6.74 -7.64 19.45
C ILE A 81 5.98 -6.51 20.17
N THR A 82 5.89 -6.59 21.50
CA THR A 82 5.25 -5.55 22.33
C THR A 82 5.92 -4.19 22.15
N LYS A 83 7.26 -4.15 22.05
CA LYS A 83 7.99 -2.90 21.81
C LYS A 83 7.64 -2.30 20.44
N GLU A 84 7.62 -3.11 19.38
CA GLU A 84 7.27 -2.64 18.04
C GLU A 84 5.81 -2.17 17.98
N LEU A 85 4.90 -2.89 18.62
CA LEU A 85 3.49 -2.48 18.77
C LEU A 85 3.34 -1.14 19.48
N ASN A 86 4.05 -0.94 20.59
CA ASN A 86 4.02 0.34 21.31
C ASN A 86 4.59 1.50 20.49
N ASN A 87 5.59 1.25 19.65
CA ASN A 87 6.11 2.28 18.76
C ASN A 87 5.10 2.60 17.66
N TRP A 88 4.48 1.59 17.07
CA TRP A 88 3.44 1.78 16.05
C TRP A 88 2.20 2.47 16.60
N ASP A 89 1.74 2.15 17.80
CA ASP A 89 0.65 2.88 18.46
C ASP A 89 0.98 4.38 18.61
N LYS A 90 2.22 4.73 18.95
CA LYS A 90 2.66 6.14 18.99
C LYS A 90 2.64 6.79 17.62
N VAL A 91 3.05 6.08 16.57
CA VAL A 91 2.95 6.56 15.18
C VAL A 91 1.48 6.88 14.87
N PHE A 92 0.58 5.92 15.06
CA PHE A 92 -0.84 6.08 14.76
C PHE A 92 -1.49 7.17 15.60
N LYS A 93 -1.18 7.30 16.88
CA LYS A 93 -1.65 8.42 17.72
C LYS A 93 -1.25 9.77 17.17
N THR A 94 0.01 9.93 16.74
CA THR A 94 0.46 11.19 16.13
C THR A 94 -0.25 11.43 14.79
N LEU A 95 -0.48 10.40 13.98
CA LEU A 95 -1.24 10.54 12.72
C LEU A 95 -2.72 10.88 12.96
N LYS A 96 -3.37 10.25 13.94
CA LYS A 96 -4.74 10.56 14.38
C LYS A 96 -4.82 12.00 14.83
N GLU A 97 -3.91 12.43 15.70
CA GLU A 97 -3.92 13.80 16.20
C GLU A 97 -3.72 14.82 15.07
N LEU A 98 -2.80 14.50 14.15
CA LEU A 98 -2.53 15.35 13.00
C LEU A 98 -3.75 15.52 12.10
N THR A 99 -4.47 14.42 11.83
CA THR A 99 -5.52 14.34 10.78
C THR A 99 -6.94 14.55 11.29
N SER A 100 -7.24 14.21 12.54
CA SER A 100 -8.56 14.34 13.16
C SER A 100 -8.55 15.09 14.49
N GLY A 101 -7.39 15.27 15.12
CA GLY A 101 -7.28 15.86 16.46
C GLY A 101 -7.57 14.88 17.60
N SER A 102 -7.83 13.59 17.31
CA SER A 102 -7.99 12.56 18.34
C SER A 102 -6.65 11.92 18.69
N VAL A 103 -6.53 11.43 19.93
CA VAL A 103 -5.32 10.79 20.45
C VAL A 103 -5.58 9.38 20.99
N ASP A 104 -6.70 8.79 20.56
CA ASP A 104 -7.18 7.51 21.07
C ASP A 104 -6.26 6.35 20.68
N ASP A 105 -6.27 5.32 21.53
CA ASP A 105 -5.51 4.09 21.33
C ASP A 105 -5.85 3.41 20.01
N THR A 106 -4.86 2.72 19.46
CA THR A 106 -4.99 2.00 18.20
C THR A 106 -5.45 0.58 18.46
N GLU A 107 -6.62 0.22 17.92
CA GLU A 107 -7.17 -1.13 18.08
C GLU A 107 -6.58 -2.10 17.05
N ILE A 108 -6.26 -3.30 17.52
CA ILE A 108 -5.84 -4.42 16.68
C ILE A 108 -7.07 -5.27 16.40
N ASN A 109 -7.49 -5.32 15.15
CA ASN A 109 -8.72 -6.02 14.76
C ASN A 109 -8.50 -7.50 14.44
N PHE A 110 -7.29 -7.85 13.97
CA PHE A 110 -6.96 -9.19 13.56
C PHE A 110 -5.46 -9.43 13.68
N VAL A 111 -5.12 -10.68 13.99
CA VAL A 111 -3.75 -11.21 14.06
C VAL A 111 -3.70 -12.50 13.26
N ASN A 112 -2.82 -12.57 12.27
CA ASN A 112 -2.66 -13.76 11.44
C ASN A 112 -1.73 -14.80 12.11
N ASN A 113 -1.91 -16.08 11.77
CA ASN A 113 -1.03 -17.16 12.23
C ASN A 113 0.19 -17.27 11.31
N GLY A 114 1.39 -17.02 11.85
CA GLY A 114 2.66 -17.23 11.13
C GLY A 114 3.34 -15.95 10.64
N SER A 115 2.62 -14.84 10.62
CA SER A 115 3.11 -13.46 10.45
C SER A 115 2.39 -12.59 11.47
N LEU A 116 3.11 -11.70 12.14
CA LEU A 116 2.50 -10.73 13.05
C LEU A 116 1.89 -9.60 12.22
N GLU A 117 0.79 -9.89 11.53
CA GLU A 117 0.00 -8.91 10.82
C GLU A 117 -0.97 -8.28 11.81
N PHE A 118 -0.88 -6.97 11.96
CA PHE A 118 -1.85 -6.19 12.70
C PHE A 118 -2.66 -5.41 11.70
N PHE A 119 -3.99 -5.49 11.82
CA PHE A 119 -4.92 -4.73 11.02
C PHE A 119 -5.57 -3.66 11.88
N ILE A 120 -5.39 -2.41 11.47
CA ILE A 120 -5.85 -1.25 12.22
C ILE A 120 -6.89 -0.53 11.39
N ASP A 121 -8.13 -0.49 11.88
CA ASP A 121 -9.18 0.32 11.31
C ASP A 121 -8.85 1.80 11.52
N ASN A 122 -8.38 2.42 10.43
CA ASN A 122 -8.08 3.83 10.43
C ASN A 122 -9.06 4.56 9.51
N GLY A 123 -9.39 5.79 9.90
CA GLY A 123 -10.08 6.72 9.01
C GLY A 123 -9.24 6.97 7.75
N PRO A 124 -9.88 7.24 6.59
CA PRO A 124 -9.17 7.39 5.32
C PRO A 124 -7.99 8.37 5.34
N GLN A 125 -8.08 9.45 6.11
CA GLN A 125 -7.02 10.46 6.21
C GLN A 125 -5.73 9.93 6.85
N ILE A 126 -5.85 9.05 7.85
CA ILE A 126 -4.70 8.43 8.51
C ILE A 126 -4.00 7.47 7.54
N ALA A 127 -4.77 6.65 6.82
CA ALA A 127 -4.23 5.72 5.84
C ALA A 127 -3.54 6.44 4.68
N ILE A 128 -4.14 7.50 4.15
CA ILE A 128 -3.50 8.36 3.14
C ILE A 128 -2.21 8.97 3.68
N CYS A 129 -2.24 9.53 4.89
CA CYS A 129 -1.07 10.15 5.50
C CYS A 129 0.09 9.15 5.66
N LEU A 130 -0.22 7.92 6.12
CA LEU A 130 0.77 6.85 6.21
C LEU A 130 1.28 6.42 4.83
N ALA A 131 0.38 6.22 3.86
CA ALA A 131 0.74 5.82 2.49
C ALA A 131 1.70 6.83 1.84
N VAL A 132 1.38 8.11 1.94
CA VAL A 132 2.21 9.20 1.41
C VAL A 132 3.54 9.29 2.16
N THR A 133 3.53 9.08 3.47
CA THR A 133 4.76 9.06 4.28
C THR A 133 5.69 7.92 3.83
N VAL A 134 5.17 6.70 3.70
CA VAL A 134 5.94 5.53 3.24
C VAL A 134 6.43 5.73 1.80
N GLU A 135 5.59 6.23 0.90
CA GLU A 135 5.98 6.54 -0.48
C GLU A 135 7.18 7.49 -0.53
N ARG A 136 7.15 8.57 0.26
CA ARG A 136 8.23 9.55 0.30
C ARG A 136 9.51 9.00 0.92
N ILE A 137 9.41 8.18 1.97
CA ILE A 137 10.55 7.47 2.56
C ILE A 137 11.22 6.60 1.50
N ILE A 138 10.44 5.79 0.77
CA ILE A 138 10.95 4.91 -0.28
C ILE A 138 11.60 5.69 -1.42
N LYS A 139 11.08 6.87 -1.79
CA LYS A 139 11.74 7.77 -2.76
C LYS A 139 13.10 8.27 -2.28
N VAL A 140 13.24 8.62 -1.00
CA VAL A 140 14.55 9.00 -0.43
C VAL A 140 15.51 7.80 -0.46
N TYR A 141 15.04 6.61 -0.10
CA TYR A 141 15.86 5.40 -0.16
C TYR A 141 16.31 5.05 -1.57
N LYS A 142 15.47 5.23 -2.59
CA LYS A 142 15.86 5.04 -3.99
C LYS A 142 17.11 5.86 -4.33
N ASN A 143 17.11 7.14 -3.96
CA ASN A 143 18.27 8.02 -4.20
C ASN A 143 19.51 7.53 -3.45
N ILE A 144 19.37 7.06 -2.20
CA ILE A 144 20.48 6.51 -1.42
C ILE A 144 21.03 5.23 -2.05
N VAL A 145 20.16 4.34 -2.53
CA VAL A 145 20.56 3.10 -3.22
C VAL A 145 21.34 3.44 -4.49
N GLU A 146 20.88 4.41 -5.28
CA GLU A 146 21.61 4.89 -6.47
C GLU A 146 23.01 5.43 -6.12
N ILE A 147 23.15 6.15 -5.01
CA ILE A 147 24.45 6.64 -4.50
C ILE A 147 25.35 5.47 -4.10
N ARG A 148 24.82 4.47 -3.38
CA ARG A 148 25.58 3.28 -2.96
C ARG A 148 26.07 2.46 -4.15
N ILE A 149 25.25 2.30 -5.19
CA ILE A 149 25.66 1.69 -6.47
C ILE A 149 26.83 2.46 -7.07
N ALA A 150 26.71 3.78 -7.17
CA ALA A 150 27.76 4.62 -7.75
C ALA A 150 29.06 4.51 -6.94
N LYS A 151 28.96 4.47 -5.60
CA LYS A 151 30.09 4.27 -4.69
C LYS A 151 30.81 2.94 -4.92
N GLU A 152 30.09 1.82 -5.01
CA GLU A 152 30.73 0.52 -5.28
C GLU A 152 31.40 0.49 -6.65
N LYS A 153 30.78 1.08 -7.69
CA LYS A 153 31.44 1.22 -9.01
C LYS A 153 32.72 2.03 -8.96
N LEU A 154 32.76 3.12 -8.18
CA LEU A 154 33.97 3.93 -8.00
C LEU A 154 35.07 3.14 -7.27
N LYS A 155 34.68 2.34 -6.28
CA LYS A 155 35.60 1.45 -5.56
C LYS A 155 36.19 0.39 -6.49
N ASP A 156 35.41 -0.20 -7.39
CA ASP A 156 35.90 -1.14 -8.41
C ASP A 156 36.88 -0.49 -9.39
N LEU A 157 36.74 0.83 -9.62
CA LEU A 157 37.66 1.64 -10.42
C LEU A 157 38.90 2.12 -9.64
N GLY A 158 39.06 1.72 -8.37
CA GLY A 158 40.24 2.03 -7.56
C GLY A 158 40.23 3.41 -6.88
N VAL A 159 39.06 4.05 -6.75
CA VAL A 159 38.91 5.33 -6.02
C VAL A 159 39.26 5.17 -4.55
N SER A 160 39.90 6.18 -3.96
CA SER A 160 40.48 6.10 -2.61
C SER A 160 39.43 5.97 -1.51
N THR A 161 39.80 5.37 -0.38
CA THR A 161 38.91 5.20 0.78
C THR A 161 38.51 6.51 1.45
N GLY A 162 39.30 7.58 1.27
CA GLY A 162 38.98 8.92 1.77
C GLY A 162 37.75 9.50 1.07
N GLU A 163 37.73 9.45 -0.26
CA GLU A 163 36.60 9.93 -1.08
C GLU A 163 35.34 9.09 -0.83
N GLN A 164 35.49 7.80 -0.54
CA GLN A 164 34.37 6.92 -0.16
C GLN A 164 33.69 7.34 1.16
N LYS A 165 34.45 7.85 2.14
CA LYS A 165 33.89 8.35 3.41
C LYS A 165 33.10 9.64 3.25
N ASP A 166 33.51 10.51 2.33
CA ASP A 166 32.75 11.72 2.03
C ASP A 166 31.40 11.39 1.39
N ILE A 167 31.34 10.35 0.55
CA ILE A 167 30.08 9.82 -0.01
C ILE A 167 29.18 9.26 1.09
N GLU A 168 29.72 8.49 2.04
CA GLU A 168 28.94 7.97 3.18
C GLU A 168 28.33 9.10 4.03
N ARG A 169 29.10 10.17 4.27
CA ARG A 169 28.58 11.35 4.98
C ARG A 169 27.45 12.00 4.19
N GLN A 170 27.61 12.14 2.87
CA GLN A 170 26.57 12.69 2.00
C GLN A 170 25.29 11.83 1.99
N GLU A 171 25.40 10.50 1.98
CA GLU A 171 24.25 9.60 2.10
C GLU A 171 23.44 9.88 3.37
N LYS A 172 24.13 10.00 4.50
CA LYS A 172 23.51 10.31 5.80
C LYS A 172 22.85 11.68 5.80
N ASP A 173 23.52 12.69 5.26
CA ASP A 173 22.97 14.06 5.18
C ASP A 173 21.72 14.12 4.27
N ILE A 174 21.71 13.36 3.17
CA ILE A 174 20.54 13.25 2.28
C ILE A 174 19.37 12.59 3.00
N LEU A 175 19.61 11.51 3.74
CA LEU A 175 18.57 10.85 4.53
C LEU A 175 17.99 11.79 5.59
N GLU A 176 18.85 12.44 6.38
CA GLU A 176 18.41 13.34 7.45
C GLU A 176 17.60 14.53 6.91
N LYS A 177 18.09 15.18 5.85
CA LYS A 177 17.36 16.26 5.17
C LYS A 177 16.06 15.76 4.54
N GLY A 178 16.07 14.58 3.94
CA GLY A 178 14.88 13.93 3.40
C GLY A 178 13.81 13.73 4.47
N ILE A 179 14.17 13.19 5.64
CA ILE A 179 13.25 13.00 6.77
C ILE A 179 12.70 14.35 7.26
N ASP A 180 13.54 15.39 7.36
CA ASP A 180 13.10 16.74 7.74
C ASP A 180 12.09 17.33 6.75
N THR A 181 12.35 17.20 5.45
CA THR A 181 11.43 17.64 4.39
C THR A 181 10.12 16.86 4.43
N ILE A 182 10.18 15.52 4.55
CA ILE A 182 8.97 14.69 4.64
C ILE A 182 8.13 15.10 5.84
N ALA A 183 8.74 15.28 7.02
CA ALA A 183 8.02 15.70 8.22
C ALA A 183 7.33 17.05 8.01
N ALA A 184 8.03 18.04 7.44
CA ALA A 184 7.45 19.35 7.16
C ALA A 184 6.29 19.28 6.17
N ASP A 185 6.43 18.51 5.10
CA ASP A 185 5.41 18.38 4.06
C ASP A 185 4.18 17.62 4.58
N ILE A 186 4.36 16.55 5.36
CA ILE A 186 3.26 15.80 5.98
C ILE A 186 2.48 16.69 6.93
N ILE A 187 3.16 17.47 7.78
CA ILE A 187 2.49 18.43 8.66
C ILE A 187 1.70 19.44 7.84
N LYS A 188 2.30 20.03 6.80
CA LYS A 188 1.64 21.02 5.95
C LYS A 188 0.40 20.49 5.24
N GLU A 189 0.43 19.24 4.78
CA GLU A 189 -0.65 18.63 4.00
C GLU A 189 -1.79 18.11 4.87
N PHE A 190 -1.47 17.53 6.03
CA PHE A 190 -2.45 16.77 6.82
C PHE A 190 -2.86 17.43 8.14
N SER A 191 -2.18 18.50 8.60
CA SER A 191 -2.55 19.15 9.86
C SER A 191 -3.94 19.76 9.80
N ILE A 192 -4.78 19.45 10.79
CA ILE A 192 -6.05 20.16 10.97
C ILE A 192 -5.80 21.63 11.30
N LYS A 193 -6.66 22.52 10.79
CA LYS A 193 -6.53 23.98 10.92
C LYS A 193 -6.62 24.51 12.36
N GLN A 194 -7.06 23.68 13.30
CA GLN A 194 -7.36 24.08 14.68
C GLN A 194 -6.17 23.94 15.63
N LEU A 195 -5.03 23.40 15.16
CA LEU A 195 -3.82 23.25 15.97
C LEU A 195 -3.10 24.59 16.10
N ASP A 196 -2.70 24.95 17.31
CA ASP A 196 -1.84 26.11 17.54
C ASP A 196 -0.41 25.85 17.04
N SER A 197 0.34 26.92 16.79
CA SER A 197 1.69 26.84 16.22
C SER A 197 2.70 26.10 17.11
N GLY A 198 2.50 26.13 18.43
CA GLY A 198 3.30 25.38 19.39
C GLY A 198 3.08 23.88 19.21
N ARG A 199 1.81 23.45 19.20
CA ARG A 199 1.46 22.04 19.01
C ARG A 199 1.87 21.50 17.64
N VAL A 200 1.71 22.30 16.57
CA VAL A 200 2.21 21.93 15.23
C VAL A 200 3.71 21.65 15.24
N ASN A 201 4.50 22.45 15.97
CA ASN A 201 5.93 22.22 16.07
C ASN A 201 6.29 20.95 16.86
N GLU A 202 5.56 20.63 17.93
CA GLU A 202 5.71 19.38 18.67
C GLU A 202 5.39 18.16 17.80
N LEU A 203 4.27 18.21 17.06
CA LEU A 203 3.89 17.15 16.13
C LEU A 203 4.91 16.98 15.01
N ARG A 204 5.49 18.07 14.50
CA ARG A 204 6.58 18.00 13.50
C ARG A 204 7.79 17.26 14.03
N ILE A 205 8.19 17.51 15.29
CA ILE A 205 9.31 16.82 15.94
C ILE A 205 8.97 15.33 16.13
N ALA A 206 7.76 15.02 16.61
CA ALA A 206 7.30 13.64 16.76
C ALA A 206 7.29 12.90 15.40
N MET A 207 6.74 13.53 14.36
CA MET A 207 6.70 12.99 13.01
C MET A 207 8.10 12.73 12.45
N LYS A 208 9.09 13.60 12.68
CA LYS A 208 10.49 13.32 12.31
C LYS A 208 11.00 12.01 12.95
N GLY A 209 10.72 11.83 14.25
CA GLY A 209 11.05 10.61 14.97
C GLY A 209 10.36 9.37 14.39
N HIS A 210 9.06 9.49 14.10
CA HIS A 210 8.25 8.41 13.52
C HIS A 210 8.68 8.04 12.11
N ILE A 211 8.95 9.01 11.24
CA ILE A 211 9.48 8.79 9.88
C ILE A 211 10.82 8.06 9.96
N THR A 212 11.71 8.48 10.87
CA THR A 212 13.00 7.79 11.11
C THR A 212 12.78 6.34 11.56
N TYR A 213 11.79 6.11 12.42
CA TYR A 213 11.44 4.77 12.88
C TYR A 213 10.87 3.90 11.75
N ILE A 214 9.90 4.40 10.99
CA ILE A 214 9.31 3.70 9.84
C ILE A 214 10.39 3.34 8.82
N ALA A 215 11.29 4.27 8.52
CA ALA A 215 12.41 4.06 7.63
C ALA A 215 13.31 2.88 8.11
N LYS A 216 13.63 2.83 9.41
CA LYS A 216 14.35 1.70 10.01
C LYS A 216 13.57 0.38 9.94
N CYS A 217 12.26 0.40 10.14
CA CYS A 217 11.46 -0.82 10.02
C CYS A 217 11.51 -1.38 8.59
N ILE A 218 11.39 -0.50 7.58
CA ILE A 218 11.50 -0.87 6.17
C ILE A 218 12.90 -1.43 5.87
N ASP A 219 13.96 -0.78 6.34
CA ASP A 219 15.34 -1.27 6.19
C ASP A 219 15.54 -2.66 6.80
N ASN A 220 14.84 -2.97 7.89
CA ASN A 220 14.88 -4.27 8.54
C ASN A 220 13.88 -5.29 7.95
N GLY A 221 13.30 -5.00 6.79
CA GLY A 221 12.46 -5.93 6.04
C GLY A 221 10.99 -5.96 6.45
N MET A 222 10.52 -5.00 7.25
CA MET A 222 9.09 -4.90 7.56
C MET A 222 8.31 -4.41 6.35
N VAL A 223 7.23 -5.12 6.00
CA VAL A 223 6.33 -4.72 4.92
C VAL A 223 5.12 -4.00 5.52
N ILE A 224 4.78 -2.85 4.96
CA ILE A 224 3.59 -2.07 5.34
C ILE A 224 2.61 -2.18 4.18
N GLU A 225 1.44 -2.74 4.45
CA GLU A 225 0.34 -2.88 3.50
C GLU A 225 -0.81 -1.97 3.92
N ILE A 226 -1.48 -1.37 2.95
CA ILE A 226 -2.64 -0.53 3.20
C ILE A 226 -3.73 -0.97 2.21
N ASN A 227 -4.72 -1.68 2.72
CA ASN A 227 -5.81 -2.24 1.96
C ASN A 227 -7.03 -1.29 2.05
N PRO A 228 -7.55 -0.80 0.91
CA PRO A 228 -8.74 0.04 0.90
C PRO A 228 -10.01 -0.78 1.19
N PRO A 229 -11.09 -0.14 1.67
CA PRO A 229 -12.37 -0.80 1.84
C PRO A 229 -13.00 -1.15 0.47
N GLU A 230 -13.80 -2.21 0.45
CA GLU A 230 -14.72 -2.46 -0.66
C GLU A 230 -15.95 -1.56 -0.52
N ILE A 231 -16.06 -0.55 -1.40
CA ILE A 231 -17.22 0.36 -1.42
C ILE A 231 -18.22 -0.06 -2.50
N PRO A 232 -19.50 -0.27 -2.17
CA PRO A 232 -20.53 -0.57 -3.17
C PRO A 232 -20.87 0.69 -3.98
N GLU A 233 -20.98 0.53 -5.29
CA GLU A 233 -21.44 1.61 -6.16
C GLU A 233 -22.90 1.97 -5.86
N PRO A 234 -23.23 3.25 -5.61
CA PRO A 234 -24.59 3.66 -5.31
C PRO A 234 -25.50 3.47 -6.53
N SER A 235 -26.72 2.99 -6.31
CA SER A 235 -27.71 2.83 -7.38
C SER A 235 -28.10 4.18 -7.99
N GLU A 236 -28.25 4.24 -9.31
CA GLU A 236 -28.74 5.45 -9.97
C GLU A 236 -30.16 5.83 -9.51
N PRO A 237 -30.45 7.13 -9.35
CA PRO A 237 -31.77 7.60 -8.99
C PRO A 237 -32.76 7.29 -10.12
N LYS A 238 -33.92 6.71 -9.79
CA LYS A 238 -34.98 6.46 -10.76
C LYS A 238 -35.83 7.72 -10.94
N GLU A 239 -36.40 7.92 -12.13
CA GLU A 239 -37.30 9.05 -12.39
C GLU A 239 -38.49 9.08 -11.41
N THR A 240 -38.97 7.89 -11.02
CA THR A 240 -40.09 7.67 -10.09
C THR A 240 -39.73 7.86 -8.61
N ASP A 241 -38.46 8.08 -8.27
CA ASP A 241 -38.05 8.28 -6.87
C ASP A 241 -38.50 9.68 -6.37
N SER A 242 -38.84 9.77 -5.08
CA SER A 242 -39.13 11.03 -4.42
C SER A 242 -37.90 11.94 -4.37
N ASP A 243 -38.11 13.25 -4.23
CA ASP A 243 -37.01 14.22 -4.13
C ASP A 243 -36.09 13.94 -2.93
N GLU A 244 -36.65 13.47 -1.80
CA GLU A 244 -35.87 13.04 -0.63
C GLU A 244 -34.91 11.89 -0.96
N LYS A 245 -35.40 10.88 -1.69
CA LYS A 245 -34.60 9.72 -2.08
C LYS A 245 -33.56 10.08 -3.14
N LYS A 246 -33.88 10.99 -4.07
CA LYS A 246 -32.91 11.55 -5.03
C LYS A 246 -31.77 12.29 -4.30
N ASN A 247 -32.10 13.08 -3.28
CA ASN A 247 -31.10 13.77 -2.45
C ASN A 247 -30.23 12.80 -1.64
N GLU A 248 -30.81 11.71 -1.12
CA GLU A 248 -30.05 10.68 -0.41
C GLU A 248 -29.07 9.95 -1.34
N VAL A 249 -29.52 9.54 -2.53
CA VAL A 249 -28.67 8.91 -3.55
C VAL A 249 -27.56 9.85 -3.99
N GLN A 250 -27.84 11.15 -4.14
CA GLN A 250 -26.82 12.15 -4.48
C GLN A 250 -25.74 12.26 -3.39
N LYS A 251 -26.12 12.29 -2.11
CA LYS A 251 -25.15 12.29 -0.99
C LYS A 251 -24.32 11.02 -0.94
N LEU A 252 -24.94 9.86 -1.21
CA LEU A 252 -24.24 8.58 -1.30
C LEU A 252 -23.22 8.59 -2.43
N LYS A 253 -23.58 9.18 -3.58
CA LYS A 253 -22.67 9.34 -4.72
C LYS A 253 -21.50 10.27 -4.41
N GLU A 254 -21.74 11.41 -3.77
CA GLU A 254 -20.69 12.34 -3.34
C GLU A 254 -19.71 11.68 -2.34
N ASN A 255 -20.25 10.91 -1.38
CA ASN A 255 -19.42 10.14 -0.45
C ASN A 255 -18.64 9.04 -1.16
N TYR A 256 -19.28 8.32 -2.09
CA TYR A 256 -18.63 7.28 -2.90
C TYR A 256 -17.46 7.85 -3.71
N ASP A 257 -17.67 8.96 -4.44
CA ASP A 257 -16.66 9.61 -5.26
C ASP A 257 -15.49 10.10 -4.39
N LYS A 258 -15.78 10.67 -3.21
CA LYS A 258 -14.76 11.08 -2.25
C LYS A 258 -13.95 9.91 -1.72
N THR A 259 -14.59 8.81 -1.33
CA THR A 259 -13.86 7.62 -0.88
C THR A 259 -13.04 7.02 -2.02
N LEU A 260 -13.56 7.00 -3.25
CA LEU A 260 -12.83 6.52 -4.42
C LEU A 260 -11.57 7.35 -4.69
N GLU A 261 -11.63 8.67 -4.54
CA GLU A 261 -10.46 9.54 -4.61
C GLU A 261 -9.41 9.17 -3.55
N GLN A 262 -9.84 8.94 -2.31
CA GLN A 262 -8.96 8.54 -1.22
C GLN A 262 -8.31 7.17 -1.48
N ILE A 263 -9.08 6.20 -1.98
CA ILE A 263 -8.60 4.88 -2.40
C ILE A 263 -7.53 5.03 -3.49
N ASN A 264 -7.78 5.87 -4.50
CA ASN A 264 -6.86 6.08 -5.61
C ASN A 264 -5.53 6.69 -5.14
N ILE A 265 -5.54 7.60 -4.17
CA ILE A 265 -4.31 8.17 -3.60
C ILE A 265 -3.48 7.07 -2.93
N VAL A 266 -4.10 6.28 -2.05
CA VAL A 266 -3.42 5.17 -1.35
C VAL A 266 -2.87 4.15 -2.33
N GLN A 267 -3.68 3.71 -3.31
CA GLN A 267 -3.27 2.75 -4.32
C GLN A 267 -2.08 3.26 -5.13
N LYS A 268 -2.11 4.52 -5.58
CA LYS A 268 -1.00 5.13 -6.31
C LYS A 268 0.29 5.20 -5.49
N SER A 269 0.20 5.57 -4.22
CA SER A 269 1.34 5.57 -3.30
C SER A 269 1.90 4.16 -3.12
N MET A 270 1.06 3.16 -2.90
CA MET A 270 1.48 1.77 -2.71
C MET A 270 2.03 1.13 -3.99
N ASP A 271 1.51 1.47 -5.16
CA ASP A 271 2.04 1.02 -6.45
C ASP A 271 3.43 1.62 -6.73
N THR A 272 3.63 2.88 -6.32
CA THR A 272 4.96 3.53 -6.37
C THR A 272 5.94 2.80 -5.47
N VAL A 273 5.54 2.45 -4.24
CA VAL A 273 6.35 1.66 -3.30
C VAL A 273 6.71 0.30 -3.90
N LYS A 274 5.74 -0.43 -4.45
CA LYS A 274 5.98 -1.73 -5.10
C LYS A 274 6.93 -1.62 -6.30
N THR A 275 6.76 -0.59 -7.13
CA THR A 275 7.60 -0.37 -8.31
C THR A 275 9.04 -0.09 -7.90
N ILE A 276 9.25 0.85 -6.96
CA ILE A 276 10.59 1.20 -6.49
C ILE A 276 11.23 0.02 -5.75
N GLY A 277 10.46 -0.69 -4.91
CA GLY A 277 10.94 -1.87 -4.20
C GLY A 277 11.43 -2.96 -5.14
N LYS A 278 10.67 -3.25 -6.21
CA LYS A 278 11.09 -4.19 -7.25
C LYS A 278 12.38 -3.72 -7.94
N THR A 279 12.46 -2.46 -8.36
CA THR A 279 13.68 -1.89 -8.95
C THR A 279 14.88 -2.00 -8.00
N GLY A 280 14.67 -1.78 -6.69
CA GLY A 280 15.73 -1.94 -5.68
C GLY A 280 16.25 -3.37 -5.57
N VAL A 281 15.35 -4.35 -5.57
CA VAL A 281 15.71 -5.78 -5.59
C VAL A 281 16.48 -6.14 -6.86
N ASP A 282 15.99 -5.69 -8.02
CA ASP A 282 16.63 -5.95 -9.32
C ASP A 282 18.04 -5.32 -9.36
N ILE A 283 18.20 -4.12 -8.81
CA ILE A 283 19.49 -3.43 -8.65
C ILE A 283 20.45 -4.22 -7.76
N VAL A 284 19.98 -4.69 -6.61
CA VAL A 284 20.84 -5.45 -5.68
C VAL A 284 21.31 -6.73 -6.32
N LYS A 285 20.41 -7.46 -7.00
CA LYS A 285 20.77 -8.66 -7.76
C LYS A 285 21.81 -8.38 -8.84
N TYR A 286 21.63 -7.31 -9.63
CA TYR A 286 22.63 -6.89 -10.62
C TYR A 286 24.01 -6.71 -9.97
N LEU A 287 24.08 -6.07 -8.80
CA LEU A 287 25.35 -5.83 -8.10
C LEU A 287 25.97 -7.08 -7.48
N THR A 288 25.17 -7.99 -6.92
CA THR A 288 25.67 -9.16 -6.20
C THR A 288 25.91 -10.37 -7.11
N GLU A 289 25.11 -10.50 -8.17
CA GLU A 289 25.05 -11.69 -9.03
C GLU A 289 25.50 -11.40 -10.47
N GLY A 290 25.62 -10.12 -10.86
CA GLY A 290 26.03 -9.73 -12.22
C GLY A 290 24.96 -9.97 -13.30
N GLU A 291 23.70 -10.22 -12.90
CA GLU A 291 22.59 -10.44 -13.84
C GLU A 291 22.21 -9.15 -14.58
N ASN A 292 21.99 -9.21 -15.89
CA ASN A 292 21.60 -8.05 -16.70
C ASN A 292 20.17 -7.58 -16.38
N LEU A 293 19.98 -6.28 -16.15
CA LEU A 293 18.69 -5.63 -15.81
C LEU A 293 17.61 -5.63 -16.93
N ASN A 294 17.81 -6.35 -18.04
CA ASN A 294 17.03 -6.18 -19.28
C ASN A 294 16.26 -7.43 -19.76
N ASP A 295 16.10 -8.46 -18.93
CA ASP A 295 15.28 -9.65 -19.26
C ASP A 295 13.88 -9.62 -18.61
#